data_AF-A9D2E2-F1
#
_entry.id   AF-A9D2E2-F1
#
_cell.length_a   1.000
_cell.length_b   1.000
_cell.length_c   1.000
_cell.angle_alpha   90.00
_cell.angle_beta   90.00
_cell.angle_gamma   90.00
#
_symmetry.space_group_name_H-M   'P 1'
#
loop_
_entity.id
_entity.type
_entity.pdbx_description
1 polymer ?
#
loop_
_entity_poly.entity_id
_entity_poly.type
_entity_poly.pdbx_seq_one_letter_code
_entity_poly.pdbx_strand_id
1 'polypeptide(L)'
;MTAISHVYNYTVRCPHIKDPAHPTTWQNHIEFNQSCEIGLSRITKWHGHSGNRIFELDGFVVREAEIESAYFSVQNKRIKDDGHVLVTFKIFMDESTKDTSVQEIMQHLITDLDEKLAKL
;
A
#
# COMPACT_ATOMS: atom_id res chain seq x y z
N MET A 1 -25.45 6.19 -4.71
CA MET A 1 -24.06 6.02 -5.17
C MET A 1 -23.25 7.06 -4.43
N THR A 2 -22.33 6.66 -3.55
CA THR A 2 -21.53 7.63 -2.79
C THR A 2 -20.17 7.78 -3.44
N ALA A 3 -19.78 9.02 -3.72
CA ALA A 3 -18.54 9.32 -4.42
C ALA A 3 -17.35 9.09 -3.49
N ILE A 4 -16.23 8.61 -4.05
CA ILE A 4 -14.95 8.63 -3.34
C ILE A 4 -14.53 10.09 -3.20
N SER A 5 -14.43 10.58 -1.97
CA SER A 5 -14.02 11.95 -1.68
C SER A 5 -12.52 12.09 -1.49
N HIS A 6 -11.82 11.01 -1.13
CA HIS A 6 -10.37 11.02 -0.95
C HIS A 6 -9.72 9.77 -1.52
N VAL A 7 -8.52 9.93 -2.07
CA VAL A 7 -7.70 8.82 -2.59
C VAL A 7 -6.34 8.89 -1.92
N TYR A 8 -5.86 7.74 -1.43
CA TYR A 8 -4.55 7.58 -0.80
C TYR A 8 -3.83 6.41 -1.47
N ASN A 9 -2.72 6.71 -2.15
CA ASN A 9 -1.91 5.71 -2.83
C ASN A 9 -0.51 5.69 -2.21
N TYR A 10 -0.13 4.51 -1.74
CA TYR A 10 1.19 4.25 -1.20
C TYR A 10 1.95 3.31 -2.13
N THR A 11 3.22 3.60 -2.35
CA THR A 11 4.17 2.71 -3.03
C THR A 11 5.40 2.57 -2.15
N VAL A 12 5.81 1.35 -1.86
CA VAL A 12 7.06 1.09 -1.15
C VAL A 12 7.99 0.32 -2.06
N ARG A 13 9.25 0.72 -2.11
CA ARG A 13 10.31 -0.01 -2.82
C ARG A 13 11.35 -0.47 -1.81
N CYS A 14 11.47 -1.77 -1.61
CA CYS A 14 12.52 -2.32 -0.76
C CYS A 14 13.87 -2.28 -1.49
N PRO A 15 14.87 -1.51 -1.00
CA PRO A 15 16.15 -1.33 -1.68
C PRO A 15 17.06 -2.56 -1.56
N HIS A 16 17.83 -2.84 -2.62
CA HIS A 16 18.80 -3.95 -2.67
C HIS A 16 20.14 -3.61 -2.01
N ILE A 17 20.55 -2.34 -2.04
CA ILE A 17 21.93 -1.95 -1.67
C ILE A 17 21.96 -1.58 -0.19
N LYS A 18 22.68 -2.36 0.62
CA LYS A 18 23.08 -1.98 1.97
C LYS A 18 24.36 -1.14 1.84
N ASP A 19 24.24 0.18 1.66
CA ASP A 19 25.39 1.07 1.81
C ASP A 19 25.79 1.08 3.30
N PRO A 20 27.00 0.62 3.67
CA PRO A 20 27.46 0.64 5.06
C PRO A 20 27.54 2.07 5.64
N ALA A 21 27.69 3.09 4.79
CA ALA A 21 27.74 4.49 5.20
C ALA A 21 26.34 5.14 5.30
N HIS A 22 25.35 4.61 4.58
CA HIS A 22 23.97 5.09 4.60
C HIS A 22 23.00 3.91 4.70
N PRO A 23 22.46 3.59 5.90
CA PRO A 23 21.49 2.51 6.03
C PRO A 23 20.29 2.78 5.13
N THR A 24 20.21 2.02 4.03
CA THR A 24 19.16 2.17 3.04
C THR A 24 18.00 1.29 3.49
N THR A 25 17.03 1.91 4.16
CA THR A 25 15.85 1.21 4.69
C THR A 25 14.62 1.51 3.84
N TRP A 26 13.66 0.58 3.78
CA TRP A 26 12.44 0.74 2.99
C TRP A 26 11.60 1.95 3.43
N GLN A 27 11.72 2.39 4.68
CA GLN A 27 11.05 3.58 5.21
C GLN A 27 11.41 4.85 4.41
N ASN A 28 12.63 4.93 3.88
CA ASN A 28 13.09 6.05 3.06
C ASN A 28 12.57 6.00 1.61
N HIS A 29 11.90 4.91 1.24
CA HIS A 29 11.40 4.64 -0.11
C HIS A 29 9.89 4.44 -0.14
N ILE A 30 9.17 5.12 0.76
CA ILE A 30 7.73 5.23 0.76
C ILE A 30 7.35 6.44 -0.08
N GLU A 31 6.70 6.20 -1.22
CA GLU A 31 6.08 7.23 -2.05
C GLU A 31 4.57 7.31 -1.72
N PHE A 32 4.08 8.52 -1.48
CA PHE A 32 2.68 8.80 -1.21
C PHE A 32 2.10 9.79 -2.22
N ASN A 33 0.89 9.54 -2.72
CA ASN A 33 0.14 10.51 -3.53
C ASN A 33 -1.37 10.32 -3.39
N GLN A 34 -2.12 11.31 -3.87
CA GLN A 34 -3.59 11.34 -3.85
C GLN A 34 -4.21 11.32 -5.26
N SER A 35 -3.48 10.82 -6.26
CA SER A 35 -3.95 10.80 -7.64
C SER A 35 -5.08 9.78 -7.85
N CYS A 36 -6.24 10.25 -8.31
CA CYS A 36 -7.36 9.40 -8.69
C CYS A 36 -7.00 8.48 -9.87
N GLU A 37 -6.19 8.96 -10.82
CA GLU A 37 -5.77 8.18 -11.99
C GLU A 37 -4.92 6.98 -11.58
N ILE A 38 -3.99 7.17 -10.65
CA ILE A 38 -3.14 6.09 -10.12
C ILE A 38 -4.01 5.09 -9.35
N GLY A 39 -4.91 5.57 -8.48
CA GLY A 39 -5.80 4.71 -7.71
C GLY A 39 -6.71 3.86 -8.60
N LEU A 40 -7.33 4.47 -9.61
CA LEU A 40 -8.21 3.79 -10.55
C LEU A 40 -7.44 2.74 -11.37
N SER A 41 -6.28 3.10 -11.93
CA SER A 41 -5.40 2.19 -12.67
C SER A 41 -5.06 0.94 -11.86
N ARG A 42 -4.69 1.11 -10.58
CA ARG A 42 -4.37 0.00 -9.66
C ARG A 42 -5.56 -0.92 -9.44
N ILE A 43 -6.73 -0.35 -9.16
CA ILE A 43 -7.95 -1.14 -8.91
C ILE A 43 -8.34 -1.92 -10.15
N THR A 44 -8.32 -1.28 -11.32
CA THR A 44 -8.60 -1.97 -12.59
C THR A 44 -7.64 -3.13 -12.81
N LYS A 45 -6.33 -2.90 -12.61
CA LYS A 45 -5.30 -3.95 -12.76
C LYS A 45 -5.55 -5.12 -11.81
N TRP A 46 -5.72 -4.84 -10.52
CA TRP A 46 -5.82 -5.87 -9.48
C TRP A 46 -7.19 -6.52 -9.38
N HIS A 47 -8.24 -5.89 -9.91
CA HIS A 47 -9.51 -6.57 -10.14
C HIS A 47 -9.39 -7.62 -11.25
N GLY A 48 -8.65 -7.31 -12.32
CA GLY A 48 -8.38 -8.27 -13.41
C GLY A 48 -7.40 -9.38 -13.03
N HIS A 49 -6.47 -9.09 -12.11
CA HIS A 49 -5.44 -10.02 -11.64
C HIS A 49 -5.36 -9.94 -10.11
N SER A 50 -6.23 -10.69 -9.43
CA SER A 50 -6.42 -10.57 -7.98
C SER A 50 -5.27 -11.08 -7.12
N GLY A 51 -4.30 -11.78 -7.72
CA GLY A 51 -3.18 -12.38 -7.00
C GLY A 51 -3.63 -13.36 -5.92
N ASN A 52 -2.67 -13.78 -5.10
CA ASN A 52 -2.87 -14.74 -4.03
C ASN A 52 -2.98 -14.04 -2.68
N ARG A 53 -4.05 -14.30 -1.92
CA ARG A 53 -4.18 -13.78 -0.55
C ARG A 53 -3.11 -14.42 0.33
N ILE A 54 -2.32 -13.60 1.02
CA ILE A 54 -1.28 -14.08 1.93
C ILE A 54 -1.74 -13.93 3.38
N PHE A 55 -2.20 -12.75 3.77
CA PHE A 55 -2.70 -12.46 5.12
C PHE A 55 -3.71 -11.31 5.13
N GLU A 56 -4.25 -11.02 6.30
CA GLU A 56 -5.09 -9.86 6.57
C GLU A 56 -4.56 -9.12 7.79
N LEU A 57 -4.50 -7.80 7.72
CA LEU A 57 -3.99 -6.93 8.79
C LEU A 57 -4.91 -5.71 8.90
N ASP A 58 -5.51 -5.48 10.06
CA ASP A 58 -6.43 -4.36 10.33
C ASP A 58 -7.53 -4.17 9.25
N GLY A 59 -8.06 -5.29 8.74
CA GLY A 59 -9.08 -5.33 7.68
C GLY A 59 -8.53 -5.09 6.26
N PHE A 60 -7.23 -4.90 6.09
CA PHE A 60 -6.57 -4.89 4.78
C PHE A 60 -6.18 -6.31 4.39
N VAL A 61 -6.79 -6.81 3.32
CA VAL A 61 -6.39 -8.09 2.72
C VAL A 61 -5.15 -7.84 1.86
N VAL A 62 -4.03 -8.45 2.24
CA VAL A 62 -2.76 -8.34 1.53
C VAL A 62 -2.62 -9.51 0.57
N ARG A 63 -2.32 -9.18 -0.68
CA ARG A 63 -2.22 -10.13 -1.79
C ARG A 63 -0.84 -10.04 -2.42
N GLU A 64 -0.28 -11.17 -2.81
CA GLU A 64 0.90 -11.28 -3.64
C GLU A 64 0.48 -11.30 -5.11
N ALA A 65 1.09 -10.44 -5.91
CA ALA A 65 0.85 -10.43 -7.35
C ALA A 65 1.55 -11.62 -8.02
N GLU A 66 0.87 -12.26 -8.97
CA GLU A 66 1.41 -13.44 -9.67
C GLU A 66 2.46 -13.08 -10.73
N ILE A 67 2.35 -11.88 -11.31
CA ILE A 67 3.13 -11.46 -12.50
C ILE A 67 4.25 -10.48 -12.12
N GLU A 68 4.20 -9.90 -10.93
CA GLU A 68 5.22 -8.95 -10.45
C GLU A 68 5.63 -9.32 -9.03
N SER A 69 6.91 -9.12 -8.68
CA SER A 69 7.43 -9.30 -7.32
C SER A 69 6.94 -8.18 -6.41
N ALA A 70 5.63 -8.16 -6.16
CA ALA A 70 4.98 -7.13 -5.36
C ALA A 70 3.80 -7.69 -4.57
N TYR A 71 3.59 -7.07 -3.42
CA TYR A 71 2.41 -7.23 -2.61
C TYR A 71 1.52 -6.01 -2.79
N PHE A 72 0.21 -6.20 -2.67
CA PHE A 72 -0.73 -5.11 -2.76
C PHE A 72 -1.95 -5.32 -1.86
N SER A 73 -2.60 -4.21 -1.55
CA SER A 73 -3.88 -4.20 -0.89
C SER A 73 -4.72 -3.02 -1.38
N VAL A 74 -6.03 -3.22 -1.44
CA VAL A 74 -7.01 -2.18 -1.75
C VAL A 74 -8.06 -2.21 -0.67
N GLN A 75 -8.41 -1.05 -0.16
CA GLN A 75 -9.53 -0.92 0.76
C GLN A 75 -10.29 0.37 0.49
N ASN A 76 -11.56 0.38 0.84
CA ASN A 76 -12.32 1.60 0.99
C ASN A 76 -12.79 1.73 2.45
N LYS A 77 -12.85 2.95 2.95
CA LYS A 77 -13.26 3.25 4.33
C LYS A 77 -14.19 4.45 4.32
N ARG A 78 -15.22 4.43 5.17
CA ARG A 78 -16.03 5.60 5.46
C ARG A 78 -15.36 6.42 6.56
N ILE A 79 -15.35 7.73 6.39
CA ILE A 79 -14.91 8.69 7.40
C ILE A 79 -16.10 9.58 7.79
N LYS A 80 -15.86 10.57 8.66
CA LYS A 80 -16.89 11.51 9.10
C LYS A 80 -17.46 12.32 7.92
N ASP A 81 -18.61 12.95 8.14
CA ASP A 81 -19.26 13.85 7.18
C ASP A 81 -19.50 13.23 5.81
N ASP A 82 -19.92 11.95 5.81
CA ASP A 82 -20.18 11.15 4.62
C ASP A 82 -18.98 11.02 3.66
N GLY A 83 -17.76 11.21 4.16
CA GLY A 83 -16.55 11.02 3.35
C GLY A 83 -16.26 9.54 3.07
N HIS A 84 -15.75 9.27 1.87
CA HIS A 84 -15.29 7.94 1.45
C HIS A 84 -13.86 8.01 0.97
N VAL A 85 -13.03 7.17 1.57
CA VAL A 85 -11.61 7.07 1.25
C VAL A 85 -11.39 5.81 0.46
N LEU A 86 -10.66 5.93 -0.63
CA LEU A 86 -10.07 4.82 -1.34
C LEU A 86 -8.58 4.75 -1.04
N VAL A 87 -8.10 3.58 -0.63
CA VAL A 87 -6.71 3.36 -0.26
C VAL A 87 -6.12 2.25 -1.11
N THR A 88 -4.92 2.48 -1.64
CA THR A 88 -4.13 1.45 -2.32
C THR A 88 -2.72 1.37 -1.75
N PHE A 89 -2.30 0.17 -1.37
CA PHE A 89 -0.93 -0.15 -0.98
C PHE A 89 -0.29 -1.00 -2.07
N LYS A 90 0.93 -0.65 -2.48
CA LYS A 90 1.77 -1.47 -3.36
C LYS A 90 3.18 -1.53 -2.80
N ILE A 91 3.70 -2.73 -2.57
CA ILE A 91 5.01 -2.97 -1.99
C ILE A 91 5.81 -3.81 -2.98
N PHE A 92 6.86 -3.25 -3.56
CA PHE A 92 7.79 -4.00 -4.39
C PHE A 92 8.83 -4.67 -3.48
N MET A 93 8.93 -5.99 -3.57
CA MET A 93 9.93 -6.78 -2.88
C MET A 93 10.85 -7.43 -3.91
N ASP A 94 12.15 -7.27 -3.71
CA ASP A 94 13.16 -8.00 -4.47
C ASP A 94 13.40 -9.37 -3.82
N GLU A 95 13.87 -10.35 -4.59
CA GLU A 95 14.17 -11.72 -4.13
C GLU A 95 15.17 -11.73 -2.96
N SER A 96 16.07 -10.73 -2.91
CA SER A 96 17.09 -10.54 -1.86
C SER A 96 16.58 -9.84 -0.60
N THR A 97 15.34 -9.31 -0.62
CA THR A 97 14.77 -8.52 0.49
C THR A 97 13.70 -9.26 1.29
N LYS A 98 13.59 -10.59 1.10
CA LYS A 98 12.62 -11.47 1.79
C LYS A 98 12.70 -11.45 3.33
N ASP A 99 13.81 -10.98 3.91
CA ASP A 99 13.95 -10.82 5.36
C ASP A 99 13.14 -9.64 5.92
N THR A 100 12.67 -8.71 5.07
CA THR A 100 11.77 -7.63 5.50
C THR A 100 10.34 -8.16 5.55
N SER A 101 9.71 -8.08 6.72
CA SER A 101 8.33 -8.53 6.87
C SER A 101 7.38 -7.59 6.15
N VAL A 102 6.71 -8.06 5.08
CA VAL A 102 5.62 -7.33 4.41
C VAL A 102 4.56 -6.88 5.41
N GLN A 103 4.34 -7.68 6.46
CA GLN A 103 3.43 -7.34 7.54
C GLN A 103 3.90 -6.12 8.35
N GLU A 104 5.20 -5.96 8.60
CA GLU A 104 5.76 -4.79 9.28
C GLU A 104 5.60 -3.52 8.42
N ILE A 105 5.90 -3.62 7.12
CA ILE A 105 5.68 -2.51 6.17
C ILE A 105 4.21 -2.12 6.17
N MET A 106 3.32 -3.10 6.02
CA MET A 106 1.87 -2.85 6.01
C MET A 106 1.40 -2.20 7.31
N GLN A 107 1.87 -2.67 8.47
CA GLN A 107 1.51 -2.06 9.76
C GLN A 107 1.93 -0.59 9.82
N HIS A 108 3.16 -0.28 9.38
CA HIS A 108 3.65 1.09 9.33
C HIS A 108 2.80 1.99 8.42
N LEU A 109 2.46 1.49 7.21
CA LEU A 109 1.65 2.24 6.26
C LEU A 109 0.20 2.45 6.75
N ILE A 110 -0.38 1.46 7.44
CA ILE A 110 -1.72 1.57 8.04
C ILE A 110 -1.72 2.62 9.16
N THR A 111 -0.71 2.62 10.02
CA THR A 111 -0.56 3.64 11.06
C THR A 111 -0.46 5.05 10.46
N ASP A 112 0.39 5.23 9.44
CA ASP A 112 0.53 6.51 8.75
C ASP A 112 -0.78 6.98 8.08
N LEU A 113 -1.53 6.05 7.49
CA LEU A 113 -2.85 6.32 6.94
C LEU A 113 -3.82 6.76 8.04
N ASP A 114 -3.94 6.03 9.13
CA ASP A 114 -4.88 6.35 10.21
C ASP A 114 -4.57 7.73 10.83
N GLU A 115 -3.29 8.08 10.99
CA GLU A 115 -2.89 9.44 11.41
C GLU A 115 -3.31 10.53 10.42
N LYS A 116 -3.29 10.24 9.11
CA LYS A 116 -3.76 11.17 8.07
C LYS A 116 -5.28 11.29 8.09
N LEU A 117 -5.99 10.18 8.25
CA LEU A 117 -7.44 10.16 8.31
C LEU A 117 -7.98 10.82 9.57
N ALA A 118 -7.26 10.77 10.69
CA ALA A 118 -7.64 11.45 11.92
C ALA A 118 -7.63 12.99 11.81
N LYS A 119 -6.97 13.54 10.78
CA LYS A 119 -6.89 14.99 10.52
C LYS A 119 -7.97 15.50 9.55
N LEU A 120 -8.76 14.60 8.97
CA LEU A 120 -9.92 14.91 8.14
C LEU A 120 -11.18 15.02 9.00
#